data_AF-Q3ZDK2-F1
#
_entry.id   AF-Q3ZDK2-F1
#
_cell.length_a   1.000
_cell.length_b   1.000
_cell.length_c   1.000
_cell.angle_alpha   90.00
_cell.angle_beta   90.00
_cell.angle_gamma   90.00
#
_symmetry.space_group_name_H-M   'P 1'
#
loop_
_entity.id
_entity.type
_entity.pdbx_description
1 polymer ?
#
loop_
_entity_poly.entity_id
_entity_poly.type
_entity_poly.pdbx_seq_one_letter_code
_entity_poly.pdbx_strand_id
1 'polypeptide(L)'
;SQSHKVRGRGLGKESVLLMIAFSAEHLDIHTFRAKIGESNVTSLHLFRSLGFKDITYSEVFKEVTLELSADDSRCKELRNLVGKLKVLS
;
A
#
# COMPACT_ATOMS: atom_id res chain seq x y z
N SER A 1 -14.42 -13.37 17.29
CA SER A 1 -13.44 -13.60 16.20
C SER A 1 -12.23 -12.69 16.42
N GLN A 2 -11.01 -13.22 16.34
CA GLN A 2 -9.75 -12.57 16.78
C GLN A 2 -9.34 -11.32 15.95
N SER A 3 -10.08 -10.95 14.90
CA SER A 3 -9.77 -9.85 13.96
C SER A 3 -9.86 -8.44 14.57
N HIS A 4 -10.72 -8.22 15.57
CA HIS A 4 -10.94 -6.88 16.13
C HIS A 4 -9.80 -6.40 17.05
N LYS A 5 -8.94 -7.30 17.54
CA LYS A 5 -7.97 -7.01 18.61
C LYS A 5 -6.70 -6.28 18.15
N VAL A 6 -6.46 -6.25 16.83
CA VAL A 6 -5.23 -5.70 16.19
C VAL A 6 -5.50 -4.52 15.25
N ARG A 7 -6.76 -4.08 15.11
CA ARG A 7 -7.12 -2.89 14.32
C ARG A 7 -6.61 -1.61 15.00
N GLY A 8 -6.34 -0.57 14.20
CA GLY A 8 -5.92 0.75 14.71
C GLY A 8 -4.50 0.84 15.25
N ARG A 9 -3.69 -0.23 15.14
CA ARG A 9 -2.30 -0.28 15.63
C ARG A 9 -1.23 0.00 14.58
N GLY A 10 -1.60 0.50 13.41
CA GLY A 10 -0.66 0.78 12.32
C GLY A 10 -0.12 -0.44 11.55
N LEU A 11 -0.34 -1.67 12.03
CA LEU A 11 0.20 -2.91 11.43
C LEU A 11 -0.13 -3.08 9.93
N GLY A 12 -1.33 -2.68 9.51
CA GLY A 12 -1.71 -2.72 8.08
C GLY A 12 -0.88 -1.76 7.23
N LYS A 13 -0.54 -0.59 7.78
CA LYS A 13 0.33 0.39 7.14
C LYS A 13 1.76 -0.14 7.02
N GLU A 14 2.30 -0.68 8.11
CA GLU A 14 3.65 -1.26 8.15
C GLU A 14 3.80 -2.41 7.16
N SER A 15 2.80 -3.30 7.10
CA SER A 15 2.81 -4.44 6.18
C SER A 15 2.84 -4.01 4.71
N VAL A 16 2.02 -3.02 4.34
CA VAL A 16 2.00 -2.50 2.96
C VAL A 16 3.32 -1.80 2.62
N LEU A 17 3.87 -1.01 3.55
CA LEU A 17 5.18 -0.36 3.36
C LEU A 17 6.31 -1.38 3.18
N LEU A 18 6.32 -2.44 3.98
CA LEU A 18 7.31 -3.52 3.86
C LEU A 18 7.18 -4.26 2.53
N MET A 19 5.95 -4.51 2.07
CA MET A 19 5.71 -5.15 0.77
C MET A 19 6.21 -4.28 -0.39
N ILE A 20 5.93 -2.97 -0.37
CA ILE A 20 6.44 -2.02 -1.38
C ILE A 20 7.96 -1.96 -1.34
N ALA A 21 8.56 -1.87 -0.15
CA ALA A 21 9.99 -1.85 0.06
C ALA A 21 10.69 -3.11 -0.49
N PHE A 22 10.22 -4.28 -0.06
CA PHE A 22 10.75 -5.57 -0.50
C PHE A 22 10.66 -5.72 -2.01
N SER A 23 9.48 -5.40 -2.56
CA SER A 23 9.23 -5.48 -3.98
C SER A 23 10.15 -4.54 -4.75
N ALA A 24 10.27 -3.27 -4.36
CA ALA A 24 11.11 -2.31 -5.07
C ALA A 24 12.62 -2.64 -5.05
N GLU A 25 13.05 -3.51 -4.14
CA GLU A 25 14.45 -3.92 -4.01
C GLU A 25 14.75 -5.27 -4.69
N HIS A 26 13.84 -6.23 -4.57
CA HIS A 26 14.08 -7.62 -5.02
C HIS A 26 13.28 -8.00 -6.26
N LEU A 27 12.25 -7.22 -6.59
CA LEU A 27 11.33 -7.51 -7.67
C LEU A 27 11.28 -6.29 -8.62
N ASP A 28 11.31 -6.53 -9.93
CA ASP A 28 11.17 -5.43 -10.91
C ASP A 28 9.68 -5.01 -11.06
N ILE A 29 9.03 -4.73 -9.92
CA ILE A 29 7.61 -4.36 -9.87
C ILE A 29 7.48 -2.84 -9.98
N HIS A 30 6.86 -2.42 -11.08
CA HIS A 30 6.66 -1.00 -11.39
C HIS A 30 5.28 -0.45 -10.99
N THR A 31 4.34 -1.29 -10.55
CA THR A 31 3.00 -0.84 -10.16
C THR A 31 2.37 -1.79 -9.15
N PHE A 32 1.81 -1.24 -8.07
CA PHE A 32 1.00 -1.95 -7.10
C PHE A 32 -0.47 -1.62 -7.31
N ARG A 33 -1.33 -2.63 -7.34
CA ARG A 33 -2.78 -2.47 -7.50
C ARG A 33 -3.51 -3.07 -6.30
N ALA A 34 -4.39 -2.29 -5.69
CA ALA A 34 -5.25 -2.72 -4.59
C ALA A 34 -6.71 -2.65 -5.04
N LYS A 35 -7.46 -3.73 -4.84
CA LYS A 35 -8.90 -3.80 -5.08
C LYS A 35 -9.61 -3.90 -3.74
N ILE A 36 -10.47 -2.93 -3.44
CA ILE A 36 -11.04 -2.77 -2.11
C ILE A 36 -12.53 -2.52 -2.25
N GLY A 37 -13.34 -3.35 -1.58
CA GLY A 37 -14.79 -3.16 -1.52
C GLY A 37 -15.16 -1.77 -1.00
N GLU A 38 -16.16 -1.14 -1.60
CA GLU A 38 -16.56 0.25 -1.33
C GLU A 38 -16.94 0.52 0.12
N SER A 39 -17.46 -0.50 0.81
CA SER A 39 -17.83 -0.43 2.23
C SER A 39 -16.61 -0.47 3.17
N ASN A 40 -15.43 -0.86 2.69
CA ASN A 40 -14.20 -0.90 3.47
C ASN A 40 -13.48 0.46 3.49
N VAL A 41 -14.18 1.45 4.03
CA VAL A 41 -13.72 2.84 4.14
C VAL A 41 -12.37 2.95 4.85
N THR A 42 -12.11 2.09 5.86
CA THR A 42 -10.84 2.07 6.57
C THR A 42 -9.66 1.70 5.67
N SER A 43 -9.78 0.64 4.86
CA SER A 43 -8.72 0.27 3.92
C SER A 43 -8.59 1.28 2.79
N LEU A 44 -9.70 1.82 2.26
CA LEU A 44 -9.65 2.88 1.26
C LEU A 44 -8.87 4.10 1.76
N HIS A 45 -9.15 4.54 2.99
CA HIS A 45 -8.43 5.65 3.61
C HIS A 45 -6.93 5.33 3.80
N LEU A 46 -6.61 4.12 4.27
CA LEU A 46 -5.22 3.68 4.45
C LEU A 46 -4.43 3.76 3.13
N PHE A 47 -4.94 3.14 2.06
CA PHE A 47 -4.22 3.09 0.78
C PHE A 47 -4.08 4.48 0.14
N ARG A 48 -5.12 5.33 0.21
CA ARG A 48 -5.03 6.73 -0.23
C ARG A 48 -3.99 7.52 0.57
N SER A 49 -3.92 7.31 1.90
CA SER A 49 -2.89 7.95 2.75
C SER A 49 -1.46 7.51 2.42
N LEU A 50 -1.31 6.33 1.80
CA LEU A 50 -0.04 5.80 1.34
C LEU A 50 0.34 6.29 -0.07
N GLY A 51 -0.53 7.06 -0.73
CA GLY A 51 -0.30 7.62 -2.06
C GLY A 51 -0.94 6.82 -3.20
N PHE A 52 -1.70 5.77 -2.92
CA PHE A 52 -2.46 5.08 -3.96
C PHE A 52 -3.57 6.00 -4.50
N LYS A 53 -3.75 6.00 -5.82
CA LYS A 53 -4.75 6.80 -6.54
C LYS A 53 -5.88 5.91 -7.03
N ASP A 54 -7.11 6.38 -6.94
CA ASP A 54 -8.28 5.68 -7.48
C ASP A 54 -8.19 5.61 -9.02
N ILE A 55 -8.39 4.43 -9.60
CA ILE A 55 -8.23 4.17 -11.04
C ILE A 55 -9.55 3.78 -11.69
N THR A 56 -10.26 2.82 -11.11
CA THR A 56 -11.56 2.36 -11.61
C THR A 56 -12.46 1.91 -10.48
N TYR A 57 -13.77 1.94 -10.74
CA TYR A 57 -14.78 1.32 -9.89
C TYR A 57 -15.45 0.18 -10.65
N SER A 58 -15.65 -0.96 -9.99
CA SER A 58 -16.44 -2.06 -10.53
C SER A 58 -17.77 -2.13 -9.82
N GLU A 59 -18.84 -1.94 -10.59
CA GLU A 59 -20.20 -2.01 -10.07
C GLU A 59 -20.63 -3.44 -9.71
N VAL A 60 -20.15 -4.43 -10.45
CA VAL A 60 -20.47 -5.86 -10.22
C VAL A 60 -19.91 -6.32 -8.88
N PHE A 61 -18.69 -5.90 -8.54
CA PHE A 61 -18.01 -6.30 -7.31
C PHE A 61 -18.13 -5.26 -6.19
N LYS A 62 -18.73 -4.09 -6.48
CA LYS A 62 -18.79 -2.94 -5.56
C LYS A 62 -17.42 -2.62 -4.98
N GLU A 63 -16.39 -2.55 -5.83
CA GLU A 63 -14.99 -2.34 -5.44
C GLU A 63 -14.36 -1.15 -6.14
N VAL A 64 -13.46 -0.47 -5.44
CA VAL A 64 -12.55 0.53 -6.00
C VAL A 64 -11.20 -0.12 -6.24
N THR A 65 -10.66 0.06 -7.44
CA THR A 65 -9.27 -0.25 -7.78
C THR A 65 -8.42 0.99 -7.56
N LEU A 66 -7.36 0.87 -6.75
CA LEU A 66 -6.36 1.91 -6.53
C LEU A 66 -4.97 1.44 -7.00
N GLU A 67 -4.14 2.37 -7.46
CA GLU A 67 -2.78 2.07 -7.91
C GLU A 67 -1.73 3.00 -7.32
N LEU A 68 -0.53 2.46 -7.14
CA LEU A 68 0.68 3.19 -6.84
C LEU A 68 1.76 2.78 -7.85
N SER A 69 2.22 3.72 -8.67
CA SER A 69 3.33 3.51 -9.60
C SER A 69 4.68 3.59 -8.86
N ALA A 70 5.64 2.77 -9.26
CA ALA A 70 7.01 2.82 -8.75
C ALA A 70 7.74 4.12 -9.15
N ASP A 71 7.30 4.77 -10.23
CA ASP A 71 7.85 6.06 -10.67
C ASP A 71 7.34 7.25 -9.87
N ASP A 72 6.27 7.05 -9.10
CA ASP A 72 5.74 8.04 -8.18
C ASP A 72 6.81 8.41 -7.15
N SER A 73 6.92 9.70 -6.83
CA SER A 73 7.93 10.23 -5.90
C SER A 73 7.88 9.50 -4.57
N ARG A 74 6.70 9.01 -4.18
CA ARG A 74 6.51 8.22 -2.97
C ARG A 74 7.25 6.89 -2.98
N CYS A 75 7.25 6.17 -4.10
CA CYS A 75 7.98 4.91 -4.23
C CYS A 75 9.50 5.14 -4.24
N LYS A 76 9.96 6.27 -4.78
CA LYS A 76 11.38 6.68 -4.71
C LYS A 76 11.78 7.05 -3.27
N GLU A 77 10.94 7.79 -2.54
CA GLU A 77 11.14 8.09 -1.12
C GLU A 77 11.21 6.82 -0.27
N LEU A 78 10.31 5.87 -0.50
CA LEU A 78 10.28 4.60 0.22
C LEU A 78 11.53 3.76 -0.08
N ARG A 79 11.95 3.67 -1.34
CA ARG A 79 13.24 3.06 -1.71
C ARG A 79 14.42 3.69 -0.95
N ASN A 80 14.47 5.02 -0.90
CA ASN A 80 15.53 5.74 -0.18
C ASN A 80 15.49 5.50 1.33
N LEU A 81 14.31 5.41 1.94
CA LEU A 81 14.17 5.12 3.37
C LEU A 81 14.65 3.71 3.72
N VAL A 82 14.32 2.73 2.87
CA VAL A 82 14.77 1.34 3.02
C VAL A 82 16.28 1.23 2.85
N GLY A 83 16.85 1.92 1.86
CA GLY A 83 18.30 2.02 1.69
C GLY A 83 19.01 2.59 2.92
N LYS A 84 18.44 3.62 3.56
CA LYS A 84 18.99 4.21 4.79
C LYS A 84 18.93 3.26 6.00
N LEU A 85 17.89 2.43 6.12
CA LEU A 85 17.78 1.45 7.20
C LEU A 85 18.86 0.37 7.11
N LYS A 86 19.31 0.00 5.90
CA LYS A 86 20.42 -0.95 5.69
C LYS A 86 21.80 -0.40 6.06
N VAL A 87 21.99 0.92 5.98
CA VAL A 87 23.27 1.57 6.34
C VAL A 87 23.46 1.62 7.87
N LEU A 88 22.38 1.38 8.63
CA LEU A 88 22.37 1.41 10.10
C LEU A 88 22.35 0.02 10.75
N SER A 89 22.39 -1.07 9.96
CA SER A 89 22.46 -2.47 10.41
C SER A 89 23.82 -3.09 10.10
#